data_AF-A0A820RAW8-F1
#
_entry.id   AF-A0A820RAW8-F1
#
_cell.length_a   1.000
_cell.length_b   1.000
_cell.length_c   1.000
_cell.angle_alpha   90.00
_cell.angle_beta   90.00
_cell.angle_gamma   90.00
#
_symmetry.space_group_name_H-M   'P 1'
#
loop_
_entity.id
_entity.type
_entity.pdbx_description
1 polymer ?
#
loop_
_entity_poly.entity_id
_entity_poly.type
_entity_poly.pdbx_seq_one_letter_code
_entity_poly.pdbx_strand_id
1 'polypeptide(L)'
;MGKCSEIPKLHQNNITCELDFYSSNSSLINKTINSCINWNQYYRVCATSNENPYSGVISFDNIALAWIAIFQIITLENWVSIMYYIQDAHSFYAWI
;
A
#
# COMPACT_ATOMS: atom_id res chain seq x y z
N MET A 1 -3.84 -10.25 2.48
CA MET A 1 -3.61 -10.27 1.01
C MET A 1 -4.09 -8.97 0.43
N GLY A 2 -3.19 -7.98 0.35
CA GLY A 2 -3.50 -6.66 -0.16
C GLY A 2 -3.93 -6.67 -1.63
N LYS A 3 -5.05 -6.00 -1.93
CA LYS A 3 -5.52 -5.77 -3.31
C LYS A 3 -5.72 -4.27 -3.53
N CYS A 4 -5.45 -3.82 -4.75
CA CYS A 4 -5.73 -2.43 -5.16
C CYS A 4 -7.22 -2.07 -5.06
N SER A 5 -8.12 -3.05 -5.15
CA SER A 5 -9.57 -2.85 -4.98
C SER A 5 -9.99 -2.51 -3.55
N GLU A 6 -9.15 -2.80 -2.56
CA GLU A 6 -9.45 -2.65 -1.13
C GLU A 6 -8.83 -1.38 -0.54
N ILE A 7 -8.28 -0.49 -1.38
CA ILE A 7 -7.69 0.78 -0.93
C ILE A 7 -8.81 1.67 -0.38
N PRO A 8 -8.73 2.11 0.88
CA PRO A 8 -9.77 2.93 1.50
C PRO A 8 -9.89 4.29 0.82
N LYS A 9 -11.08 4.90 0.90
CA LYS A 9 -11.28 6.29 0.45
C LYS A 9 -10.34 7.22 1.22
N LEU A 10 -9.87 8.28 0.56
CA LEU A 10 -9.04 9.29 1.18
C LEU A 10 -9.83 10.01 2.29
N HIS A 11 -9.25 10.10 3.48
CA HIS A 11 -9.79 10.89 4.59
C HIS A 11 -8.92 12.13 4.82
N GLN A 12 -9.49 13.32 4.71
CA GLN A 12 -8.81 14.60 4.94
C GLN A 12 -9.65 15.47 5.88
N ASN A 13 -9.04 16.03 6.92
CA ASN A 13 -9.71 16.90 7.91
C ASN A 13 -11.02 16.30 8.48
N ASN A 14 -11.01 15.00 8.78
CA ASN A 14 -12.16 14.24 9.29
C ASN A 14 -13.34 14.08 8.30
N ILE A 15 -13.11 14.33 7.01
CA ILE A 15 -14.09 14.17 5.92
C ILE A 15 -13.60 13.09 4.96
N THR A 16 -14.52 12.23 4.52
CA THR A 16 -14.30 11.30 3.41
C THR A 16 -14.34 12.04 2.08
N CYS A 17 -13.25 12.00 1.33
CA CYS A 17 -13.24 12.51 -0.03
C CYS A 17 -14.02 11.56 -0.94
N GLU A 18 -14.98 12.11 -1.68
CA GLU A 18 -15.83 11.34 -2.63
C GLU A 18 -15.82 11.92 -4.04
N LEU A 19 -15.19 13.07 -4.24
CA LEU A 19 -15.18 13.72 -5.55
C LEU A 19 -14.18 13.06 -6.51
N ASP A 20 -14.54 13.13 -7.79
CA ASP A 20 -13.71 12.71 -8.92
C ASP A 20 -13.02 13.91 -9.57
N PHE A 21 -11.95 13.66 -10.33
CA PHE A 21 -11.14 14.72 -10.93
C PHE A 21 -11.94 15.61 -11.89
N TYR A 22 -12.95 15.05 -12.57
CA TYR A 22 -13.79 15.81 -13.48
C TYR A 22 -14.88 16.63 -12.79
N SER A 23 -15.30 16.25 -11.57
CA SER A 23 -16.38 16.96 -10.86
C SER A 23 -15.92 18.29 -10.27
N SER A 24 -14.60 18.50 -10.11
CA SER A 24 -13.99 19.74 -9.61
C SER A 24 -13.96 20.89 -10.63
N ASN A 25 -14.54 20.72 -11.82
CA ASN A 25 -14.72 21.80 -12.81
C ASN A 25 -16.17 22.27 -12.93
N SER A 26 -17.11 21.64 -12.21
CA SER A 26 -18.52 22.05 -12.23
C SER A 26 -18.73 23.28 -11.36
N SER A 27 -19.49 24.26 -11.84
CA SER A 27 -19.88 25.49 -11.11
C SER A 27 -20.70 25.24 -9.82
N LEU A 28 -20.89 23.97 -9.41
CA LEU A 28 -21.48 23.52 -8.16
C LEU A 28 -20.51 23.62 -6.95
N ILE A 29 -19.22 23.90 -7.19
CA ILE A 29 -18.18 24.06 -6.16
C ILE A 29 -18.49 25.20 -5.18
N ASN A 30 -19.28 26.20 -5.60
CA ASN A 30 -19.70 27.30 -4.73
C ASN A 30 -20.66 26.89 -3.60
N LYS A 31 -21.07 25.61 -3.49
CA LYS A 31 -22.00 25.14 -2.45
C LYS A 31 -21.40 24.21 -1.40
N THR A 32 -20.14 23.78 -1.51
CA THR A 32 -19.52 22.89 -0.50
C THR A 32 -18.12 23.34 -0.16
N ILE A 33 -17.99 24.16 0.88
CA ILE A 33 -16.73 24.68 1.44
C ILE A 33 -15.77 23.55 1.92
N ASN A 34 -16.21 22.29 1.92
CA ASN A 34 -15.50 21.14 2.48
C ASN A 34 -15.48 19.89 1.58
N SER A 35 -15.37 20.02 0.26
CA SER A 35 -15.33 18.85 -0.64
C SER A 35 -13.91 18.59 -1.18
N CYS A 36 -13.37 17.39 -0.97
CA CYS A 36 -12.05 16.97 -1.43
C CYS A 36 -12.11 15.83 -2.47
N ILE A 37 -11.09 15.76 -3.33
CA ILE A 37 -10.96 14.73 -4.38
C ILE A 37 -10.42 13.45 -3.76
N ASN A 38 -11.06 12.32 -4.05
CA ASN A 38 -10.57 11.02 -3.65
C ASN A 38 -9.47 10.56 -4.61
N TRP A 39 -8.20 10.83 -4.32
CA TRP A 39 -7.09 10.35 -5.17
C TRP A 39 -6.89 8.84 -5.11
N ASN A 40 -7.30 8.19 -4.01
CA ASN A 40 -7.11 6.76 -3.84
C ASN A 40 -7.87 5.91 -4.87
N GLN A 41 -8.92 6.47 -5.48
CA GLN A 41 -9.70 5.79 -6.51
C GLN A 41 -8.92 5.44 -7.79
N TYR A 42 -7.77 6.10 -8.02
CA TYR A 42 -6.95 5.93 -9.22
C TYR A 42 -5.87 4.86 -9.05
N TYR A 43 -5.58 4.41 -7.82
CA TYR A 43 -4.65 3.30 -7.56
C TYR A 43 -5.29 1.95 -7.90
N ARG A 44 -5.37 1.63 -9.20
CA ARG A 44 -6.02 0.40 -9.69
C ARG A 44 -5.04 -0.63 -10.25
N VAL A 45 -3.85 -0.18 -10.62
CA VAL A 45 -2.82 -1.03 -11.22
C VAL A 45 -1.79 -1.36 -10.15
N CYS A 46 -1.63 -2.66 -9.86
CA CYS A 46 -0.51 -3.15 -9.07
C CYS A 46 0.71 -3.25 -10.00
N ALA A 47 1.78 -2.54 -9.67
CA ALA A 47 3.03 -2.56 -10.40
C ALA A 47 4.20 -2.67 -9.42
N THR A 48 5.32 -3.20 -9.89
CA THR A 48 6.55 -3.26 -9.09
C THR A 48 7.03 -1.85 -8.76
N SER A 49 7.31 -1.61 -7.48
CA SER A 49 7.94 -0.37 -7.01
C SER A 49 9.45 -0.39 -7.29
N ASN A 50 10.08 0.79 -7.30
CA ASN A 50 11.54 0.91 -7.39
C ASN A 50 12.25 0.62 -6.06
N GLU A 51 11.51 0.64 -4.95
CA GLU A 51 12.05 0.54 -3.59
C GLU A 51 11.43 -0.64 -2.85
N ASN A 52 12.28 -1.43 -2.18
CA ASN A 52 11.87 -2.53 -1.31
C ASN A 52 11.64 -2.04 0.15
N PRO A 53 10.86 -2.79 0.96
CA PRO A 53 10.62 -2.46 2.36
C PRO A 53 11.91 -2.28 3.18
N TYR A 54 11.83 -1.52 4.27
CA TYR A 54 12.96 -1.19 5.14
C TYR A 54 14.15 -0.59 4.37
N SER A 55 13.87 0.37 3.49
CA SER A 55 14.89 1.08 2.69
C SER A 55 15.75 0.12 1.86
N GLY A 56 15.14 -0.90 1.26
CA GLY A 56 15.86 -1.84 0.38
C GLY A 56 16.37 -3.11 1.05
N VAL A 57 16.38 -3.18 2.39
CA VAL A 57 17.10 -4.24 3.13
C VAL A 57 16.38 -5.58 3.09
N ILE A 58 15.04 -5.58 3.15
CA ILE A 58 14.25 -6.82 3.11
C ILE A 58 13.79 -7.06 1.68
N SER A 59 14.48 -7.97 0.99
CA SER A 59 14.15 -8.41 -0.36
C SER A 59 14.68 -9.81 -0.66
N PHE A 60 14.11 -10.46 -1.66
CA PHE A 60 14.52 -11.78 -2.17
C PHE A 60 15.11 -11.70 -3.59
N ASP A 61 15.46 -10.50 -4.03
CA ASP A 61 16.00 -10.24 -5.38
C ASP A 61 17.44 -10.72 -5.52
N ASN A 62 18.18 -10.79 -4.40
CA ASN A 62 19.59 -11.16 -4.33
C ASN A 62 19.84 -12.18 -3.23
N ILE A 63 20.79 -13.11 -3.44
CA ILE A 63 21.12 -14.17 -2.46
C ILE A 63 21.60 -13.61 -1.11
N ALA A 64 22.38 -12.52 -1.12
CA ALA A 64 22.88 -11.90 0.11
C ALA A 64 21.77 -11.24 0.94
N LEU A 65 20.83 -10.54 0.29
CA LEU A 65 19.69 -9.91 0.96
C LEU A 65 18.70 -10.97 1.46
N ALA A 66 18.50 -12.06 0.71
CA ALA A 66 17.71 -13.19 1.15
C ALA A 66 18.29 -13.83 2.43
N TRP A 67 19.61 -13.99 2.53
CA TRP A 67 20.25 -14.48 3.76
C TRP A 67 20.10 -13.55 4.95
N ILE A 68 20.18 -12.23 4.74
CA ILE A 68 19.91 -11.25 5.80
C ILE A 68 18.46 -11.37 6.28
N ALA A 69 17.50 -11.50 5.37
CA ALA A 69 16.10 -11.72 5.71
C ALA A 69 15.87 -13.05 6.47
N ILE A 70 16.53 -14.14 6.06
CA ILE A 70 16.45 -15.44 6.76
C ILE A 70 17.05 -15.36 8.16
N PHE A 71 18.20 -14.69 8.30
CA PHE A 71 18.82 -14.48 9.62
C PHE A 71 17.86 -13.75 10.56
N GLN A 72 17.20 -12.69 10.08
CA GLN A 72 16.18 -11.95 10.83
C GLN A 72 14.97 -12.83 11.24
N ILE A 73 14.58 -13.79 10.40
CA ILE A 73 13.50 -14.73 10.74
C ILE A 73 13.93 -15.69 11.85
N ILE A 74 15.16 -16.22 11.79
CA ILE A 74 15.70 -17.18 12.76
C ILE A 74 15.85 -16.54 14.15
N THR A 75 16.21 -15.26 14.23
CA THR A 75 16.30 -14.53 15.50
C THR A 75 14.94 -14.27 16.16
N LEU A 76 13.83 -14.60 15.49
CA LEU A 76 12.45 -14.35 15.92
C LEU A 76 12.14 -12.86 16.19
N GLU A 77 12.95 -11.96 15.64
CA GLU A 77 12.71 -10.54 15.73
C GLU A 77 12.03 -10.06 14.47
N ASN A 78 10.82 -9.51 14.59
CA ASN A 78 10.10 -8.89 13.49
C ASN A 78 9.80 -9.83 12.29
N TRP A 79 9.89 -11.16 12.49
CA TRP A 79 9.60 -12.17 11.47
C TRP A 79 8.15 -12.13 10.97
N VAL A 80 7.20 -11.78 11.85
CA VAL A 80 5.78 -11.67 11.52
C VAL A 80 5.53 -10.57 10.49
N SER A 81 6.25 -9.44 10.60
CA SER A 81 6.17 -8.33 9.65
C SER A 81 6.63 -8.76 8.26
N ILE A 82 7.73 -9.51 8.17
CA ILE A 82 8.23 -10.09 6.92
C ILE A 82 7.20 -11.05 6.32
N MET A 83 6.63 -11.92 7.14
CA MET A 83 5.59 -12.85 6.69
C MET A 83 4.37 -12.11 6.12
N TYR A 84 3.90 -11.04 6.77
CA TYR A 84 2.77 -10.25 6.25
C TYR A 84 3.10 -9.58 4.91
N TYR A 85 4.32 -9.07 4.71
CA TYR A 85 4.72 -8.52 3.42
C TYR A 85 4.67 -9.57 2.29
N ILE A 86 5.14 -10.80 2.55
CA ILE A 86 5.10 -11.88 1.56
C ILE A 86 3.66 -12.34 1.32
N GLN A 87 2.83 -12.41 2.37
CA GLN A 87 1.42 -12.77 2.24
C GLN A 87 0.63 -11.76 1.42
N ASP A 88 0.91 -10.46 1.57
CA ASP A 88 0.26 -9.43 0.77
C ASP A 88 0.74 -9.37 -0.67
N ALA A 89 2.00 -9.72 -0.93
CA ALA A 89 2.58 -9.68 -2.27
C ALA A 89 2.33 -10.95 -3.11
N HIS A 90 2.35 -12.13 -2.48
CA HIS A 90 2.39 -13.41 -3.21
C HIS A 90 1.21 -14.33 -2.89
N SER A 91 1.08 -14.79 -1.65
CA SER A 91 0.14 -15.87 -1.31
C SER A 91 -0.15 -15.95 0.18
N PHE A 92 -1.38 -16.27 0.54
CA PHE A 92 -1.74 -16.63 1.91
C PHE A 92 -0.86 -17.78 2.44
N TYR A 93 -0.50 -18.75 1.59
CA TYR A 93 0.28 -19.93 1.97
C TYR A 93 1.75 -19.64 2.33
N ALA A 94 2.20 -18.38 2.28
CA ALA A 94 3.55 -17.98 2.68
C ALA A 94 3.85 -18.14 4.19
N TRP A 95 2.91 -18.70 4.96
CA TRP A 95 3.16 -19.11 6.35
C TRP A 95 3.81 -20.49 6.46
N ILE A 96 3.77 -21.29 5.39
CA ILE A 96 4.40 -22.62 5.26
C ILE A 96 5.78 -22.43 4.62
#